data_AF-A0A532U9J4-F1
#
_entry.id   AF-A0A532U9J4-F1
#
_cell.length_a   1.000
_cell.length_b   1.000
_cell.length_c   1.000
_cell.angle_alpha   90.00
_cell.angle_beta   90.00
_cell.angle_gamma   90.00
#
_symmetry.space_group_name_H-M   'P 1'
#
loop_
_entity.id
_entity.type
_entity.pdbx_description
1 polymer ?
#
loop_
_entity_poly.entity_id
_entity_poly.type
_entity_poly.pdbx_seq_one_letter_code
_entity_poly.pdbx_strand_id
1 'polypeptide(L)'
;MNILIMGLDQRPGSALPGRADVIMIASVDPVERRVVLLSIPRDLWVEVPGHGENRINSAYFYGEFEGTQGGGPGLVKRTLEHNFGVTIDYYGTLDFECFKRIVDVLGGITIDVPESIRDDRYPDDTYGYMRIYIPAGRQHMNGETALQYVRARHETSDFSRMRRQQQVLLAVREKALRLDIIFSLPELLPLLGKAFSTDLPPQDVMALANLAAHIELQDTQLRVVDESLTIPYVAPDGAQVLLPRLDRIRAMISHLLDSSPVSEESRLPEVADARILVRADVSRPGLAQEVADLLQRRGYNAWAQGDGIQIESEGTFIASRREMAETAVLLSALLRAGPEFAILDPEVEEGRDIVVTLGRSFVMPR
;
A
#
# COMPACT_ATOMS: atom_id res chain seq x y z
N MET A 1 4.58 14.25 15.09
CA MET A 1 5.88 13.78 14.56
C MET A 1 5.66 12.51 13.78
N ASN A 2 6.24 12.38 12.59
CA ASN A 2 6.08 11.25 11.68
C ASN A 2 7.40 10.49 11.52
N ILE A 3 7.39 9.19 11.83
CA ILE A 3 8.55 8.31 11.76
C ILE A 3 8.29 7.24 10.70
N LEU A 4 9.19 7.12 9.74
CA LEU A 4 9.14 6.11 8.69
C LEU A 4 9.85 4.83 9.14
N ILE A 5 9.10 3.75 9.32
CA ILE A 5 9.61 2.42 9.62
C ILE A 5 9.72 1.65 8.30
N MET A 6 10.91 1.13 8.03
CA MET A 6 11.20 0.35 6.82
C MET A 6 11.80 -1.01 7.15
N GLY A 7 11.25 -2.04 6.53
CA GLY A 7 11.76 -3.41 6.57
C GLY A 7 12.37 -3.74 5.22
N LEU A 8 13.67 -4.05 5.21
CA LEU A 8 14.45 -4.24 3.99
C LEU A 8 14.54 -5.73 3.63
N ASP A 9 14.40 -6.04 2.34
CA ASP A 9 14.66 -7.38 1.81
C ASP A 9 16.15 -7.63 1.49
N GLN A 10 17.04 -7.00 2.27
CA GLN A 10 18.48 -7.16 2.16
C GLN A 10 18.90 -8.56 2.60
N ARG A 11 19.51 -9.33 1.69
CA ARG A 11 20.07 -10.64 1.99
C ARG A 11 21.56 -10.55 2.32
N PRO A 12 22.06 -11.38 3.26
CA PRO A 12 23.50 -11.50 3.52
C PRO A 12 24.27 -11.81 2.23
N GLY A 13 25.33 -11.04 1.96
CA GLY A 13 26.21 -11.25 0.80
C GLY A 13 25.70 -10.71 -0.54
N SER A 14 24.54 -10.06 -0.60
CA SER A 14 24.11 -9.36 -1.83
C SER A 14 25.02 -8.17 -2.13
N ALA A 15 25.50 -8.07 -3.36
CA ALA A 15 26.30 -6.94 -3.84
C ALA A 15 25.46 -5.69 -4.13
N LEU A 16 24.14 -5.85 -4.31
CA LEU A 16 23.19 -4.78 -4.56
C LEU A 16 22.39 -4.45 -3.30
N PRO A 17 21.99 -3.17 -3.12
CA PRO A 17 21.04 -2.79 -2.07
C PRO A 17 19.72 -3.55 -2.20
N GLY A 18 19.05 -3.77 -1.07
CA GLY A 18 17.67 -4.25 -1.02
C GLY A 18 16.65 -3.18 -1.37
N ARG A 19 15.38 -3.56 -1.29
CA ARG A 19 14.18 -2.72 -1.39
C ARG A 19 13.46 -2.67 -0.04
N ALA A 20 12.62 -1.65 0.13
CA ALA A 20 11.77 -1.52 1.31
C ALA A 20 10.47 -2.33 1.13
N ASP A 21 10.45 -3.55 1.66
CA ASP A 21 9.29 -4.45 1.59
C ASP A 21 8.22 -4.13 2.66
N VAL A 22 8.62 -3.42 3.70
CA VAL A 22 7.72 -2.76 4.67
C VAL A 22 7.95 -1.27 4.57
N ILE A 23 6.86 -0.51 4.40
CA ILE A 23 6.85 0.95 4.43
C ILE A 23 5.71 1.35 5.34
N MET A 24 6.01 1.83 6.54
CA MET A 24 5.02 2.17 7.54
C MET A 24 5.34 3.53 8.15
N ILE A 25 4.34 4.41 8.24
CA ILE A 25 4.45 5.70 8.91
C ILE A 25 3.86 5.55 10.31
N ALA A 26 4.69 5.75 11.33
CA ALA A 26 4.26 5.91 12.70
C ALA A 26 4.14 7.41 12.99
N SER A 27 2.91 7.91 13.03
CA SER A 27 2.63 9.27 13.47
C SER A 27 2.34 9.28 14.96
N VAL A 28 3.09 10.09 15.68
CA VAL A 28 3.06 10.19 17.13
C VAL A 28 2.68 11.62 17.51
N ASP A 29 1.56 11.73 18.20
CA ASP A 29 1.13 12.95 18.88
C ASP A 29 1.47 12.81 20.39
N PRO A 30 2.55 13.45 20.87
CA PRO A 30 2.96 13.34 22.26
C PRO A 30 2.03 14.09 23.22
N VAL A 31 1.24 15.05 22.74
CA VAL A 31 0.33 15.87 23.55
C VAL A 31 -0.96 15.09 23.80
N GLU A 32 -1.57 14.59 22.73
CA GLU A 32 -2.80 13.77 22.78
C GLU A 32 -2.54 12.30 23.11
N ARG A 33 -1.25 11.89 23.21
CA ARG A 33 -0.80 10.50 23.46
C ARG A 33 -1.38 9.50 22.45
N ARG A 34 -1.56 9.95 21.20
CA ARG A 34 -2.13 9.15 20.11
C ARG A 34 -1.04 8.66 19.18
N VAL A 35 -1.14 7.42 18.73
CA VAL A 35 -0.30 6.87 17.66
C VAL A 35 -1.16 6.41 16.50
N VAL A 36 -0.77 6.77 15.29
CA VAL A 36 -1.30 6.19 14.06
C VAL A 36 -0.19 5.40 13.37
N LEU A 37 -0.43 4.12 13.11
CA LEU A 37 0.42 3.28 12.28
C LEU A 37 -0.25 3.13 10.92
N LEU A 38 0.29 3.81 9.90
CA LEU A 38 -0.18 3.76 8.53
C LEU A 38 0.78 2.94 7.68
N SER A 39 0.34 1.76 7.25
CA SER A 39 1.12 0.93 6.32
C SER A 39 0.82 1.32 4.87
N ILE A 40 1.88 1.48 4.08
CA ILE A 40 1.86 1.83 2.65
C ILE A 40 2.27 0.58 1.83
N PRO A 41 1.47 0.13 0.85
CA PRO A 41 1.82 -1.01 0.02
C PRO A 41 3.10 -0.75 -0.76
N ARG A 42 4.03 -1.69 -0.71
CA ARG A 42 5.33 -1.60 -1.39
C ARG A 42 5.23 -1.50 -2.92
N ASP A 43 4.14 -2.03 -3.49
CA ASP A 43 3.87 -2.11 -4.92
C ASP A 43 3.03 -0.92 -5.42
N LEU A 44 2.83 0.13 -4.59
CA LEU A 44 2.24 1.38 -5.06
C LEU A 44 3.08 1.98 -6.19
N TRP A 45 2.43 2.27 -7.32
CA TRP A 45 3.03 2.89 -8.50
C TRP A 45 2.93 4.42 -8.39
N VAL A 46 4.06 5.06 -8.10
CA VAL A 46 4.15 6.47 -7.73
C VAL A 46 5.30 7.14 -8.48
N GLU A 47 5.30 8.46 -8.52
CA GLU A 47 6.44 9.20 -9.03
C GLU A 47 7.58 9.19 -8.00
N VAL A 48 8.72 8.61 -8.36
CA VAL A 48 9.94 8.63 -7.57
C VAL A 48 10.79 9.80 -8.10
N PRO A 49 11.06 10.84 -7.28
CA PRO A 49 11.79 12.02 -7.74
C PRO A 49 13.12 11.67 -8.43
N GLY A 50 13.30 12.17 -9.65
CA GLY A 50 14.48 11.89 -10.49
C GLY A 50 14.45 10.56 -11.25
N HIS A 51 13.44 9.71 -11.04
CA HIS A 51 13.37 8.34 -11.58
C HIS A 51 12.05 8.03 -12.31
N GLY A 52 11.17 9.03 -12.43
CA GLY A 52 9.85 8.85 -13.03
C GLY A 52 8.98 7.89 -12.23
N GLU A 53 8.02 7.27 -12.91
CA GLU A 53 7.08 6.36 -12.24
C GLU A 53 7.70 5.02 -11.93
N ASN A 54 7.58 4.59 -10.69
CA ASN A 54 8.11 3.32 -10.22
C ASN A 54 7.30 2.80 -9.04
N ARG A 55 7.53 1.54 -8.68
CA ARG A 55 7.08 1.02 -7.38
C ARG A 55 7.76 1.79 -6.25
N ILE A 56 7.00 2.18 -5.24
CA ILE A 56 7.49 2.98 -4.12
C ILE A 56 8.67 2.31 -3.39
N ASN A 57 8.71 0.96 -3.33
CA ASN A 57 9.81 0.25 -2.69
C ASN A 57 11.16 0.36 -3.42
N SER A 58 11.14 0.64 -4.74
CA SER A 58 12.35 0.87 -5.53
C SER A 58 13.03 2.19 -5.16
N ALA A 59 12.32 3.15 -4.57
CA ALA A 59 12.92 4.40 -4.11
C ALA A 59 14.05 4.17 -3.10
N TYR A 60 13.93 3.16 -2.23
CA TYR A 60 15.01 2.81 -1.32
C TYR A 60 16.25 2.33 -2.09
N PHE A 61 16.05 1.41 -3.05
CA PHE A 61 17.11 0.86 -3.87
C PHE A 61 17.87 1.95 -4.64
N TYR A 62 17.13 2.81 -5.35
CA TYR A 62 17.74 3.92 -6.11
C TYR A 62 18.51 4.87 -5.21
N GLY A 63 17.92 5.23 -4.06
CA GLY A 63 18.54 6.16 -3.12
C GLY A 63 19.87 5.65 -2.56
N GLU A 64 19.96 4.34 -2.26
CA GLU A 64 21.20 3.69 -1.83
C GLU A 64 22.20 3.52 -2.98
N PHE A 65 21.73 3.01 -4.13
CA PHE A 65 22.59 2.68 -5.26
C PHE A 65 23.32 3.91 -5.83
N GLU A 66 22.61 5.04 -5.90
CA GLU A 66 23.16 6.29 -6.45
C GLU A 66 23.81 7.19 -5.41
N GLY A 67 23.69 6.86 -4.12
CA GLY A 67 24.19 7.69 -3.03
C GLY A 67 23.51 9.06 -2.96
N THR A 68 22.19 9.10 -3.21
CA THR A 68 21.43 10.36 -3.16
C THR A 68 21.49 10.98 -1.77
N GLN A 69 21.21 12.29 -1.65
CA GLN A 69 21.16 12.94 -0.33
C GLN A 69 20.16 12.21 0.59
N GLY A 70 20.67 11.68 1.71
CA GLY A 70 19.93 10.88 2.69
C GLY A 70 19.83 9.38 2.37
N GLY A 71 20.48 8.89 1.31
CA GLY A 71 20.47 7.48 0.91
C GLY A 71 19.10 6.96 0.49
N GLY A 72 18.90 5.66 0.62
CA GLY A 72 17.61 4.99 0.41
C GLY A 72 16.48 5.59 1.26
N PRO A 73 16.66 5.74 2.59
CA PRO A 73 15.65 6.38 3.44
C PRO A 73 15.29 7.78 2.96
N GLY A 74 16.28 8.60 2.59
CA GLY A 74 16.07 9.96 2.10
C GLY A 74 15.22 10.02 0.84
N LEU A 75 15.46 9.13 -0.13
CA LEU A 75 14.65 9.09 -1.35
C LEU A 75 13.22 8.55 -1.09
N VAL A 76 13.03 7.62 -0.15
CA VAL A 76 11.68 7.19 0.27
C VAL A 76 10.93 8.35 0.95
N LYS A 77 11.58 9.11 1.84
CA LYS A 77 10.99 10.31 2.48
C LYS A 77 10.50 11.30 1.43
N ARG A 78 11.34 11.65 0.45
CA ARG A 78 10.98 12.55 -0.66
C ARG A 78 9.86 11.99 -1.53
N THR A 79 9.86 10.69 -1.79
CA THR A 79 8.78 10.04 -2.56
C THR A 79 7.44 10.14 -1.84
N LEU A 80 7.41 9.90 -0.52
CA LEU A 80 6.21 10.03 0.29
C LEU A 80 5.71 11.48 0.33
N GLU A 81 6.60 12.43 0.53
CA GLU A 81 6.28 13.87 0.55
C GLU A 81 5.74 14.33 -0.81
N HIS A 82 6.41 13.96 -1.91
CA HIS A 82 6.00 14.35 -3.26
C HIS A 82 4.60 13.84 -3.63
N ASN A 83 4.32 12.56 -3.35
CA ASN A 83 3.06 11.96 -3.78
C ASN A 83 1.92 12.24 -2.80
N PHE A 84 2.19 12.29 -1.49
CA PHE A 84 1.15 12.31 -0.47
C PHE A 84 1.16 13.56 0.41
N GLY A 85 2.12 14.46 0.25
CA GLY A 85 2.23 15.67 1.07
C GLY A 85 2.60 15.40 2.54
N VAL A 86 3.08 14.18 2.85
CA VAL A 86 3.47 13.81 4.21
C VAL A 86 4.94 14.09 4.44
N THR A 87 5.23 15.03 5.35
CA THR A 87 6.60 15.25 5.83
C THR A 87 6.96 14.16 6.84
N ILE A 88 8.10 13.51 6.61
CA ILE A 88 8.66 12.51 7.51
C ILE A 88 9.81 13.14 8.28
N ASP A 89 9.73 13.15 9.60
CA ASP A 89 10.75 13.73 10.47
C ASP A 89 11.95 12.80 10.55
N TYR A 90 11.70 11.53 10.89
CA TYR A 90 12.73 10.53 11.14
C TYR A 90 12.44 9.20 10.45
N TYR A 91 13.43 8.31 10.39
CA TYR A 91 13.26 6.94 9.90
C TYR A 91 13.93 5.91 10.80
N GLY A 92 13.49 4.66 10.70
CA GLY A 92 14.17 3.48 11.20
C GLY A 92 14.11 2.37 10.15
N THR A 93 15.26 1.89 9.69
CA THR A 93 15.36 0.72 8.80
C THR A 93 15.82 -0.50 9.58
N LEU A 94 15.30 -1.67 9.23
CA LEU A 94 15.83 -2.94 9.69
C LEU A 94 15.79 -4.01 8.59
N ASP A 95 16.77 -4.90 8.58
CA ASP A 95 16.76 -6.10 7.73
C ASP A 95 16.18 -7.33 8.46
N PHE A 96 16.16 -8.47 7.78
CA PHE A 96 15.66 -9.73 8.33
C PHE A 96 16.48 -10.25 9.51
N GLU A 97 17.80 -10.05 9.52
CA GLU A 97 18.66 -10.50 10.63
C GLU A 97 18.43 -9.65 11.87
N CYS A 98 18.32 -8.34 11.71
CA CYS A 98 17.95 -7.43 12.79
C CYS A 98 16.59 -7.80 13.38
N PHE A 99 15.59 -8.02 12.52
CA PHE A 99 14.25 -8.44 12.94
C PHE A 99 14.29 -9.70 13.81
N LYS A 100 14.94 -10.78 13.33
CA LYS A 100 15.04 -12.05 14.06
C LYS A 100 15.71 -11.85 15.41
N ARG A 101 16.84 -11.14 15.44
CA ARG A 101 17.61 -10.85 16.66
C ARG A 101 16.80 -10.07 17.69
N ILE A 102 16.04 -9.06 17.27
CA ILE A 102 15.17 -8.30 18.17
C ILE A 102 14.15 -9.23 18.84
N VAL A 103 13.46 -10.07 18.06
CA VAL A 103 12.46 -11.00 18.60
C VAL A 103 13.10 -12.05 19.53
N ASP A 104 14.28 -12.56 19.19
CA ASP A 104 14.99 -13.55 20.00
C ASP A 104 15.53 -12.96 21.32
N VAL A 105 16.03 -11.71 21.31
CA VAL A 105 16.45 -10.99 22.52
C VAL A 105 15.28 -10.79 23.48
N LEU A 106 14.07 -10.61 22.95
CA LEU A 106 12.84 -10.55 23.74
C LEU A 106 12.40 -11.94 24.25
N GLY A 107 13.10 -13.02 23.91
CA GLY A 107 12.69 -14.38 24.22
C GLY A 107 11.38 -14.74 23.52
N GLY A 108 11.23 -14.32 22.26
CA GLY A 108 10.05 -14.54 21.43
C GLY A 108 8.87 -13.62 21.75
N ILE A 109 7.94 -13.53 20.80
CA ILE A 109 6.69 -12.76 20.90
C ILE A 109 5.47 -13.69 20.91
N THR A 110 4.32 -13.19 21.35
CA THR A 110 3.06 -13.94 21.34
C THR A 110 2.05 -13.19 20.50
N ILE A 111 1.42 -13.89 19.56
CA ILE A 111 0.45 -13.31 18.62
C ILE A 111 -0.80 -14.19 18.62
N ASP A 112 -1.97 -13.57 18.64
CA ASP A 112 -3.22 -14.26 18.34
C ASP A 112 -3.43 -14.28 16.83
N VAL A 113 -3.16 -15.43 16.21
CA VAL A 113 -3.18 -15.60 14.75
C VAL A 113 -4.64 -15.77 14.32
N PRO A 114 -5.22 -14.84 13.54
CA PRO A 114 -6.66 -14.87 13.25
C PRO A 114 -7.06 -16.10 12.41
N GLU A 115 -6.22 -16.48 11.45
CA GLU A 115 -6.46 -17.58 10.54
C GLU A 115 -5.15 -18.34 10.30
N SER A 116 -5.23 -19.66 10.11
CA SER A 116 -4.03 -20.46 9.89
C SER A 116 -3.37 -20.06 8.57
N ILE A 117 -2.04 -19.96 8.59
CA ILE A 117 -1.25 -19.66 7.41
C ILE A 117 -0.65 -20.95 6.91
N ARG A 118 -0.89 -21.26 5.64
CA ARG A 118 -0.20 -22.33 4.91
C ARG A 118 0.46 -21.73 3.68
N ASP A 119 1.78 -21.83 3.63
CA ASP A 119 2.55 -21.39 2.47
C ASP A 119 3.44 -22.53 2.00
N ASP A 120 3.00 -23.20 0.93
CA ASP A 120 3.71 -24.32 0.32
C ASP A 120 4.85 -23.85 -0.61
N ARG A 121 4.99 -22.53 -0.81
CA ARG A 121 6.01 -21.89 -1.66
C ARG A 121 6.68 -20.72 -0.94
N TYR A 122 6.94 -20.87 0.36
CA TYR A 122 7.64 -19.84 1.11
C TYR A 122 9.10 -19.76 0.63
N PRO A 123 9.62 -18.59 0.24
CA PRO A 123 10.98 -18.46 -0.27
C PRO A 123 12.00 -18.69 0.86
N ASP A 124 12.84 -19.70 0.69
CA ASP A 124 13.96 -19.93 1.61
C ASP A 124 15.15 -18.98 1.33
N ASP A 125 16.14 -19.00 2.22
CA ASP A 125 17.32 -18.15 2.13
C ASP A 125 18.27 -18.54 0.99
N THR A 126 18.04 -19.68 0.34
CA THR A 126 18.83 -20.25 -0.76
C THR A 126 18.16 -20.13 -2.13
N TYR A 127 17.17 -19.25 -2.28
CA TYR A 127 16.36 -19.09 -3.50
C TYR A 127 15.51 -20.31 -3.87
N GLY A 128 15.33 -21.25 -2.94
CA GLY A 128 14.39 -22.34 -3.03
C GLY A 128 13.05 -22.02 -2.38
N TYR A 129 12.24 -23.06 -2.22
CA TYR A 129 10.95 -22.98 -1.56
C TYR A 129 10.86 -23.99 -0.44
N MET A 130 10.30 -23.56 0.68
CA MET A 130 9.94 -24.44 1.79
C MET A 130 8.45 -24.31 2.11
N ARG A 131 7.93 -25.31 2.81
CA ARG A 131 6.56 -25.30 3.30
C ARG A 131 6.55 -24.81 4.74
N ILE A 132 5.72 -23.81 5.02
CA ILE A 132 5.43 -23.34 6.38
C ILE A 132 3.96 -23.51 6.71
N TYR A 133 3.70 -23.77 7.99
CA TYR A 133 2.36 -23.81 8.56
C TYR A 133 2.35 -23.14 9.92
N ILE A 134 1.48 -22.15 10.10
CA ILE A 134 1.27 -21.45 11.38
C ILE A 134 -0.22 -21.61 11.73
N PRO A 135 -0.57 -22.32 12.81
CA PRO A 135 -1.96 -22.53 13.19
C PRO A 135 -2.61 -21.24 13.70
N ALA A 136 -3.94 -21.16 13.57
CA ALA A 136 -4.74 -20.10 14.16
C ALA A 136 -4.70 -20.14 15.70
N GLY A 137 -5.05 -19.02 16.33
CA GLY A 137 -5.06 -18.83 17.77
C GLY A 137 -3.72 -18.34 18.33
N ARG A 138 -3.58 -18.42 19.66
CA ARG A 138 -2.42 -17.90 20.38
C ARG A 138 -1.15 -18.69 20.09
N GLN A 139 -0.21 -18.09 19.36
CA GLN A 139 1.09 -18.68 19.01
C GLN A 139 2.23 -17.92 19.71
N HIS A 140 3.23 -18.66 20.19
CA HIS A 140 4.50 -18.08 20.62
C HIS A 140 5.54 -18.29 19.52
N MET A 141 6.16 -17.20 19.07
CA MET A 141 7.05 -17.20 17.91
C MET A 141 8.43 -16.67 18.31
N ASN A 142 9.47 -17.43 17.96
CA ASN A 142 10.85 -16.92 17.95
C ASN A 142 11.08 -16.05 16.71
N GLY A 143 12.29 -15.51 16.53
CA GLY A 143 12.62 -14.63 15.42
C GLY A 143 12.33 -15.26 14.06
N GLU A 144 12.69 -16.53 13.88
CA GLU A 144 12.48 -17.25 12.62
C GLU A 144 10.99 -17.43 12.29
N THR A 145 10.18 -17.93 13.23
CA THR A 145 8.74 -18.10 13.02
C THR A 145 8.02 -16.76 12.86
N ALA A 146 8.43 -15.73 13.60
CA ALA A 146 7.89 -14.38 13.44
C ALA A 146 8.21 -13.78 12.07
N LEU A 147 9.40 -14.07 11.53
CA LEU A 147 9.81 -13.60 10.20
C LEU A 147 8.97 -14.31 9.12
N GLN A 148 8.78 -15.62 9.26
CA GLN A 148 7.90 -16.41 8.40
C GLN A 148 6.47 -15.86 8.41
N TYR A 149 5.94 -15.51 9.60
CA TYR A 149 4.61 -14.93 9.76
C TYR A 149 4.42 -13.61 8.98
N VAL A 150 5.38 -12.68 9.07
CA VAL A 150 5.28 -11.39 8.36
C VAL A 150 5.61 -11.47 6.88
N ARG A 151 6.28 -12.54 6.43
CA ARG A 151 6.69 -12.72 5.02
C ARG A 151 5.78 -13.64 4.22
N ALA A 152 4.99 -14.51 4.85
CA ALA A 152 4.08 -15.43 4.17
C ALA A 152 3.18 -14.69 3.16
N ARG A 153 3.00 -15.27 1.97
CA ARG A 153 2.20 -14.66 0.88
C ARG A 153 1.11 -15.58 0.36
N HIS A 154 1.32 -16.89 0.37
CA HIS A 154 0.33 -17.82 -0.16
C HIS A 154 -0.99 -17.74 0.63
N GLU A 155 -2.11 -17.82 -0.09
CA GLU A 155 -3.49 -17.73 0.45
C GLU A 155 -3.88 -16.36 1.05
N THR A 156 -3.01 -15.35 1.06
CA THR A 156 -3.28 -14.05 1.70
C THR A 156 -2.94 -12.86 0.82
N SER A 157 -3.70 -11.76 0.93
CA SER A 157 -3.41 -10.53 0.18
C SER A 157 -2.20 -9.78 0.76
N ASP A 158 -1.62 -8.88 -0.04
CA ASP A 158 -0.54 -7.97 0.40
C ASP A 158 -0.99 -7.14 1.63
N PHE A 159 -2.27 -6.79 1.69
CA PHE A 159 -2.87 -6.06 2.82
C PHE A 159 -2.97 -6.91 4.08
N SER A 160 -3.29 -8.20 3.97
CA SER A 160 -3.20 -9.14 5.10
C SER A 160 -1.79 -9.25 5.64
N ARG A 161 -0.77 -9.22 4.77
CA ARG A 161 0.64 -9.18 5.19
C ARG A 161 0.96 -7.91 5.97
N MET A 162 0.47 -6.75 5.53
CA MET A 162 0.65 -5.48 6.23
C MET A 162 0.00 -5.47 7.62
N ARG A 163 -1.19 -6.09 7.77
CA ARG A 163 -1.83 -6.27 9.08
C ARG A 163 -0.99 -7.15 10.01
N ARG A 164 -0.42 -8.25 9.50
CA ARG A 164 0.50 -9.11 10.28
C ARG A 164 1.74 -8.36 10.76
N GLN A 165 2.30 -7.50 9.91
CA GLN A 165 3.45 -6.65 10.28
C GLN A 165 3.10 -5.69 11.43
N GLN A 166 1.90 -5.09 11.40
CA GLN A 166 1.41 -4.26 12.51
C GLN A 166 1.18 -5.08 13.79
N GLN A 167 0.60 -6.28 13.69
CA GLN A 167 0.42 -7.18 14.86
C GLN A 167 1.76 -7.54 15.50
N VAL A 168 2.77 -7.86 14.69
CA VAL A 168 4.13 -8.13 15.17
C VAL A 168 4.73 -6.91 15.85
N LEU A 169 4.59 -5.71 15.28
CA LEU A 169 5.10 -4.49 15.89
C LEU A 169 4.47 -4.23 17.27
N LEU A 170 3.15 -4.45 17.40
CA LEU A 170 2.46 -4.33 18.69
C LEU A 170 2.90 -5.42 19.69
N ALA A 171 3.09 -6.66 19.25
CA ALA A 171 3.56 -7.75 20.10
C ALA A 171 5.01 -7.53 20.58
N VAL A 172 5.87 -6.99 19.71
CA VAL A 172 7.24 -6.57 20.07
C VAL A 172 7.19 -5.47 21.12
N ARG A 173 6.35 -4.44 20.92
CA ARG A 173 6.15 -3.37 21.89
C ARG A 173 5.70 -3.91 23.25
N GLU A 174 4.64 -4.72 23.29
CA GLU A 174 4.11 -5.31 24.51
C GLU A 174 5.19 -6.10 25.25
N LYS A 175 5.94 -6.92 24.52
CA LYS A 175 6.99 -7.76 25.09
C LYS A 175 8.18 -6.93 25.61
N ALA A 176 8.58 -5.90 24.88
CA ALA A 176 9.65 -4.98 25.29
C ALA A 176 9.29 -4.20 26.55
N LEU A 177 8.03 -3.74 26.67
CA LEU A 177 7.52 -3.07 27.86
C LEU A 177 7.49 -3.99 29.08
N ARG A 178 6.98 -5.21 28.90
CA ARG A 178 6.88 -6.19 30.00
C ARG A 178 8.25 -6.62 30.55
N LEU A 179 9.29 -6.57 29.72
CA LEU A 179 10.65 -6.93 30.08
C LEU A 179 11.51 -5.72 30.47
N ASP A 180 10.93 -4.52 30.54
CA ASP A 180 11.64 -3.28 30.84
C ASP A 180 12.84 -3.01 29.90
N ILE A 181 12.81 -3.58 28.69
CA ILE A 181 13.90 -3.53 27.69
C ILE A 181 14.15 -2.10 27.21
N ILE A 182 13.14 -1.23 27.34
CA ILE A 182 13.23 0.19 27.01
C ILE A 182 14.39 0.87 27.75
N PHE A 183 14.65 0.47 29.00
CA PHE A 183 15.77 1.04 29.77
C PHE A 183 17.14 0.53 29.32
N SER A 184 17.18 -0.59 28.59
CA SER A 184 18.41 -1.18 28.03
C SER A 184 18.66 -0.78 26.56
N LEU A 185 17.78 0.00 25.93
CA LEU A 185 17.93 0.41 24.52
C LEU A 185 19.29 1.04 24.19
N PRO A 186 19.89 1.93 25.02
CA PRO A 186 21.20 2.49 24.72
C PRO A 186 22.31 1.44 24.58
N GLU A 187 22.21 0.34 25.31
CA GLU A 187 23.18 -0.77 25.25
C GLU A 187 22.88 -1.73 24.09
N LEU A 188 21.60 -1.90 23.74
CA LEU A 188 21.16 -2.83 22.69
C LEU A 188 21.29 -2.26 21.28
N LEU A 189 21.03 -0.97 21.07
CA LEU A 189 21.06 -0.34 19.74
C LEU A 189 22.41 -0.52 19.02
N PRO A 190 23.57 -0.33 19.67
CA PRO A 190 24.86 -0.59 19.03
C PRO A 190 25.06 -2.05 18.58
N LEU A 191 24.43 -3.01 19.26
CA LEU A 191 24.56 -4.45 18.96
C LEU A 191 23.81 -4.88 17.69
N LEU A 192 22.85 -4.06 17.24
CA LEU A 192 22.14 -4.27 15.98
C LEU A 192 23.04 -3.95 14.77
N GLY A 193 24.11 -3.16 14.97
CA GLY A 193 25.13 -2.89 13.96
C GLY A 193 24.52 -2.30 12.68
N LYS A 194 25.02 -2.74 11.52
CA LYS A 194 24.56 -2.26 10.20
C LYS A 194 23.15 -2.74 9.81
N ALA A 195 22.61 -3.70 10.55
CA ALA A 195 21.31 -4.31 10.27
C ALA A 195 20.14 -3.42 10.72
N PHE A 196 20.42 -2.37 11.50
CA PHE A 196 19.51 -1.31 11.89
C PHE A 196 20.12 0.07 11.56
N SER A 197 19.34 0.99 11.01
CA SER A 197 19.77 2.38 10.81
C SER A 197 18.65 3.36 11.14
N THR A 198 19.00 4.49 11.73
CA THR A 198 18.04 5.57 12.05
C THR A 198 18.74 6.92 12.06
N ASP A 199 18.00 7.98 11.73
CA ASP A 199 18.41 9.38 11.94
C ASP A 199 17.85 9.97 13.26
N LEU A 200 17.19 9.16 14.10
CA LEU A 200 16.76 9.57 15.43
C LEU A 200 17.97 9.83 16.34
N PRO A 201 18.09 11.03 16.94
CA PRO A 201 19.04 11.27 18.01
C PRO A 201 18.79 10.32 19.19
N PRO A 202 19.84 9.84 19.90
CA PRO A 202 19.68 8.92 21.02
C PRO A 202 18.69 9.40 22.10
N GLN A 203 18.68 10.71 22.38
CA GLN A 203 17.73 11.30 23.33
C GLN A 203 16.27 11.21 22.85
N ASP A 204 16.03 11.32 21.54
CA ASP A 204 14.69 11.24 20.95
C ASP A 204 14.20 9.79 20.94
N VAL A 205 15.11 8.82 20.72
CA VAL A 205 14.79 7.39 20.89
C VAL A 205 14.31 7.10 22.32
N MET A 206 15.01 7.62 23.32
CA MET A 206 14.61 7.43 24.72
C MET A 206 13.29 8.13 25.04
N ALA A 207 13.08 9.36 24.55
CA ALA A 207 11.83 10.07 24.72
C ALA A 207 10.64 9.33 24.08
N LEU A 208 10.84 8.81 22.88
CA LEU A 208 9.86 7.98 22.16
C LEU A 208 9.58 6.68 22.88
N ALA A 209 10.60 6.00 23.39
CA ALA A 209 10.41 4.75 24.11
C ALA A 209 9.64 4.98 25.42
N ASN A 210 9.97 6.05 26.16
CA ASN A 210 9.20 6.45 27.34
C ASN A 210 7.76 6.82 26.98
N LEU A 211 7.53 7.58 25.91
CA LEU A 211 6.19 7.90 25.44
C LEU A 211 5.42 6.63 25.05
N ALA A 212 6.05 5.73 24.29
CA ALA A 212 5.46 4.46 23.89
C ALA A 212 5.08 3.57 25.09
N ALA A 213 5.73 3.72 26.25
CA ALA A 213 5.35 3.02 27.48
C ALA A 213 4.06 3.54 28.12
N HIS A 214 3.69 4.80 27.83
CA HIS A 214 2.52 5.47 28.43
C HIS A 214 1.31 5.56 27.50
N ILE A 215 1.43 5.10 26.25
CA ILE A 215 0.32 5.06 25.28
C ILE A 215 -0.43 3.75 25.42
N GLU A 216 -1.76 3.77 25.55
CA GLU A 216 -2.54 2.53 25.61
C GLU A 216 -2.75 1.95 24.21
N LEU A 217 -2.97 0.63 24.10
CA LEU A 217 -3.22 0.00 22.80
C LEU A 217 -4.49 0.56 22.13
N GLN A 218 -5.49 0.95 22.92
CA GLN A 218 -6.72 1.58 22.41
C GLN A 218 -6.48 2.96 21.77
N ASP A 219 -5.40 3.65 22.15
CA ASP A 219 -5.00 4.94 21.61
C ASP A 219 -4.10 4.80 20.37
N THR A 220 -3.88 3.55 19.93
CA THR A 220 -3.12 3.23 18.72
C THR A 220 -4.07 2.87 17.58
N GLN A 221 -4.12 3.71 16.54
CA GLN A 221 -4.91 3.46 15.35
C GLN A 221 -4.08 2.74 14.30
N LEU A 222 -4.54 1.57 13.86
CA LEU A 222 -3.95 0.84 12.75
C LEU A 222 -4.67 1.19 11.46
N ARG A 223 -3.91 1.56 10.42
CA ARG A 223 -4.41 1.91 9.09
C ARG A 223 -3.53 1.29 8.01
N VAL A 224 -4.15 1.00 6.89
CA VAL A 224 -3.52 0.39 5.71
C VAL A 224 -4.07 1.15 4.51
N VAL A 225 -3.20 1.59 3.58
CA VAL A 225 -3.67 1.98 2.25
C VAL A 225 -4.10 0.69 1.54
N ASP A 226 -5.41 0.44 1.49
CA ASP A 226 -5.99 -0.85 1.07
C ASP A 226 -6.56 -0.83 -0.36
N GLU A 227 -7.32 -1.86 -0.74
CA GLU A 227 -7.97 -1.97 -2.04
C GLU A 227 -8.93 -0.80 -2.34
N SER A 228 -9.53 -0.17 -1.32
CA SER A 228 -10.44 0.97 -1.52
C SER A 228 -9.72 2.26 -1.93
N LEU A 229 -8.41 2.30 -1.68
CA LEU A 229 -7.52 3.44 -1.94
C LEU A 229 -6.58 3.20 -3.12
N THR A 230 -6.68 2.04 -3.77
CA THR A 230 -5.81 1.64 -4.87
C THR A 230 -6.60 1.09 -6.06
N ILE A 231 -5.93 0.98 -7.20
CA ILE A 231 -6.45 0.38 -8.43
C ILE A 231 -5.40 -0.61 -8.94
N PRO A 232 -5.73 -1.90 -9.14
CA PRO A 232 -4.81 -2.84 -9.77
C PRO A 232 -4.40 -2.37 -11.17
N TYR A 233 -3.11 -2.41 -11.48
CA TYR A 233 -2.57 -1.95 -12.76
C TYR A 233 -1.42 -2.84 -13.23
N VAL A 234 -1.23 -2.93 -14.54
CA VAL A 234 -0.06 -3.58 -15.15
C VAL A 234 0.80 -2.47 -15.73
N ALA A 235 1.98 -2.27 -15.15
CA ALA A 235 2.94 -1.28 -15.61
C ALA A 235 3.46 -1.63 -17.02
N PRO A 236 4.03 -0.66 -17.76
CA PRO A 236 4.53 -0.89 -19.12
C PRO A 236 5.55 -2.02 -19.27
N ASP A 237 6.26 -2.35 -18.18
CA ASP A 237 7.21 -3.47 -18.12
C ASP A 237 6.55 -4.83 -17.83
N GLY A 238 5.22 -4.87 -17.70
CA GLY A 238 4.43 -6.05 -17.38
C GLY A 238 4.29 -6.34 -15.88
N ALA A 239 4.84 -5.49 -15.00
CA ALA A 239 4.73 -5.69 -13.55
C ALA A 239 3.30 -5.39 -13.06
N GLN A 240 2.76 -6.26 -12.21
CA GLN A 240 1.51 -5.98 -11.48
C GLN A 240 1.81 -5.02 -10.32
N VAL A 241 1.11 -3.89 -10.30
CA VAL A 241 1.32 -2.79 -9.36
C VAL A 241 -0.03 -2.21 -8.91
N LEU A 242 0.01 -1.29 -7.93
CA LEU A 242 -1.16 -0.63 -7.38
C LEU A 242 -1.11 0.86 -7.69
N LEU A 243 -2.00 1.36 -8.55
CA LEU A 243 -2.13 2.80 -8.76
C LEU A 243 -2.82 3.45 -7.55
N PRO A 244 -2.23 4.50 -6.96
CA PRO A 244 -2.82 5.19 -5.82
C PRO A 244 -4.00 6.07 -6.25
N ARG A 245 -5.09 6.04 -5.48
CA ARG A 245 -6.10 7.12 -5.51
C ARG A 245 -5.56 8.29 -4.69
N LEU A 246 -4.71 9.11 -5.31
CA LEU A 246 -3.90 10.12 -4.62
C LEU A 246 -4.74 11.04 -3.73
N ASP A 247 -5.88 11.55 -4.21
CA ASP A 247 -6.72 12.47 -3.44
C ASP A 247 -7.33 11.81 -2.20
N ARG A 248 -7.75 10.54 -2.32
CA ARG A 248 -8.28 9.79 -1.16
C ARG A 248 -7.19 9.44 -0.15
N ILE A 249 -6.00 9.06 -0.64
CA ILE A 249 -4.86 8.75 0.24
C ILE A 249 -4.40 10.03 0.95
N ARG A 250 -4.29 11.16 0.23
CA ARG A 250 -3.97 12.47 0.80
C ARG A 250 -5.00 12.89 1.83
N ALA A 251 -6.29 12.81 1.52
CA ALA A 251 -7.36 13.13 2.46
C ALA A 251 -7.32 12.25 3.72
N MET A 252 -7.09 10.94 3.55
CA MET A 252 -6.90 10.02 4.67
C MET A 252 -5.68 10.42 5.52
N ILE A 253 -4.55 10.70 4.89
CA ILE A 253 -3.31 11.11 5.58
C ILE A 253 -3.54 12.43 6.32
N SER A 254 -4.10 13.46 5.68
CA SER A 254 -4.39 14.73 6.33
C SER A 254 -5.32 14.56 7.54
N HIS A 255 -6.40 13.79 7.40
CA HIS A 255 -7.32 13.53 8.52
C HIS A 255 -6.64 12.74 9.67
N LEU A 256 -5.75 11.82 9.36
CA LEU A 256 -5.09 10.99 10.37
C LEU A 256 -3.91 11.69 11.06
N LEU A 257 -3.20 12.55 10.32
CA LEU A 257 -1.91 13.10 10.73
C LEU A 257 -1.98 14.56 11.18
N ASP A 258 -3.00 15.34 10.77
CA ASP A 258 -3.23 16.71 11.27
C ASP A 258 -4.38 16.75 12.29
N SER A 259 -4.14 17.41 13.42
CA SER A 259 -5.15 17.71 14.46
C SER A 259 -6.06 18.89 14.08
N SER A 260 -5.90 19.46 12.88
CA SER A 260 -6.70 20.60 12.42
C SER A 260 -7.88 20.12 11.60
N PRO A 261 -9.09 20.70 11.76
CA PRO A 261 -10.22 20.37 10.93
C PRO A 261 -9.87 20.78 9.49
N VAL A 262 -9.62 19.80 8.63
CA VAL A 262 -9.65 20.00 7.19
C VAL A 262 -11.07 20.45 6.89
N SER A 263 -11.23 21.70 6.47
CA SER A 263 -12.46 22.20 5.91
C SER A 263 -12.90 21.24 4.81
N GLU A 264 -14.07 20.62 4.99
CA GLU A 264 -14.77 19.85 3.96
C GLU A 264 -15.06 20.76 2.75
N GLU A 265 -14.05 20.94 1.91
CA GLU A 265 -14.28 21.07 0.48
C GLU A 265 -13.93 19.73 -0.15
N SER A 266 -14.58 18.69 0.36
CA SER A 266 -14.85 17.48 -0.41
C SER A 266 -15.81 17.86 -1.52
N ARG A 267 -15.31 18.59 -2.53
CA ARG A 267 -15.95 18.57 -3.84
C ARG A 267 -15.91 17.11 -4.25
N LEU A 268 -17.08 16.47 -4.31
CA LEU A 268 -17.28 15.32 -5.19
C LEU A 268 -16.53 15.67 -6.47
N PRO A 269 -15.61 14.83 -6.98
CA PRO A 269 -14.85 15.18 -8.16
C PRO A 269 -15.86 15.65 -9.19
N GLU A 270 -15.72 16.91 -9.62
CA GLU A 270 -16.45 17.39 -10.79
C GLU A 270 -16.24 16.29 -11.81
N VAL A 271 -17.34 15.69 -12.27
CA VAL A 271 -17.29 14.71 -13.35
C VAL A 271 -16.50 15.42 -14.44
N ALA A 272 -15.23 15.04 -14.60
CA ALA A 272 -14.39 15.62 -15.63
C ALA A 272 -15.19 15.51 -16.93
N ASP A 273 -15.14 16.53 -17.80
CA ASP A 273 -15.81 16.54 -19.10
C ASP A 273 -15.18 15.48 -20.03
N ALA A 274 -15.34 14.23 -19.62
CA ALA A 274 -14.71 13.05 -20.14
C ALA A 274 -15.59 12.59 -21.29
N ARG A 275 -14.97 12.49 -22.46
CA ARG A 275 -15.55 11.98 -23.68
C ARG A 275 -15.62 10.46 -23.62
N ILE A 276 -16.82 9.95 -23.35
CA ILE A 276 -17.08 8.51 -23.16
C ILE A 276 -17.63 7.89 -24.44
N LEU A 277 -16.93 6.89 -24.96
CA LEU A 277 -17.43 6.06 -26.05
C LEU A 277 -18.04 4.78 -25.50
N VAL A 278 -19.28 4.47 -25.87
CA VAL A 278 -19.96 3.24 -25.48
C VAL A 278 -20.03 2.29 -26.67
N ARG A 279 -19.64 1.04 -26.45
CA ARG A 279 -19.65 -0.04 -27.44
C ARG A 279 -20.47 -1.21 -26.92
N ALA A 280 -21.20 -1.85 -27.81
CA ALA A 280 -21.95 -3.07 -27.54
C ALA A 280 -21.71 -4.08 -28.66
N ASP A 281 -21.93 -5.35 -28.35
CA ASP A 281 -21.79 -6.43 -29.33
C ASP A 281 -22.86 -6.30 -30.43
N VAL A 282 -22.50 -6.68 -31.65
CA VAL A 282 -23.37 -6.70 -32.83
C VAL A 282 -24.64 -7.54 -32.62
N SER A 283 -24.63 -8.53 -31.73
CA SER A 283 -25.84 -9.30 -31.38
C SER A 283 -26.86 -8.51 -30.55
N ARG A 284 -26.52 -7.31 -30.07
CA ARG A 284 -27.35 -6.47 -29.21
C ARG A 284 -27.52 -5.05 -29.79
N PRO A 285 -28.19 -4.92 -30.95
CA PRO A 285 -28.36 -3.64 -31.63
C PRO A 285 -29.07 -2.63 -30.73
N GLY A 286 -28.58 -1.39 -30.72
CA GLY A 286 -29.15 -0.29 -29.93
C GLY A 286 -28.71 -0.22 -28.46
N LEU A 287 -28.11 -1.28 -27.90
CA LEU A 287 -27.69 -1.29 -26.48
C LEU A 287 -26.66 -0.20 -26.16
N ALA A 288 -25.70 0.02 -27.06
CA ALA A 288 -24.70 1.08 -26.89
C ALA A 288 -25.36 2.46 -26.81
N GLN A 289 -26.40 2.69 -27.61
CA GLN A 289 -27.18 3.93 -27.60
C GLN A 289 -27.97 4.08 -26.31
N GLU A 290 -28.64 3.03 -25.84
CA GLU A 290 -29.39 3.07 -24.58
C GLU A 290 -28.50 3.41 -23.37
N VAL A 291 -27.29 2.86 -23.32
CA VAL A 291 -26.31 3.17 -22.26
C VAL A 291 -25.74 4.57 -22.44
N ALA A 292 -25.41 5.01 -23.66
CA ALA A 292 -24.97 6.37 -23.90
C ALA A 292 -26.03 7.39 -23.44
N ASP A 293 -27.31 7.16 -23.76
CA ASP A 293 -28.42 8.02 -23.32
C ASP A 293 -28.58 8.01 -21.80
N LEU A 294 -28.37 6.86 -21.14
CA LEU A 294 -28.36 6.76 -19.68
C LEU A 294 -27.25 7.64 -19.07
N LEU A 295 -26.04 7.58 -19.63
CA LEU A 295 -24.91 8.38 -19.18
C LEU A 295 -25.15 9.87 -19.42
N GLN A 296 -25.71 10.25 -20.57
CA GLN A 296 -26.10 11.63 -20.85
C GLN A 296 -27.14 12.17 -19.87
N ARG A 297 -28.16 11.37 -19.51
CA ARG A 297 -29.15 11.75 -18.47
C ARG A 297 -28.53 11.93 -17.09
N ARG A 298 -27.36 11.33 -16.85
CA ARG A 298 -26.57 11.47 -15.60
C ARG A 298 -25.52 12.59 -15.68
N GLY A 299 -25.50 13.37 -16.77
CA GLY A 299 -24.61 14.52 -16.94
C GLY A 299 -23.26 14.20 -17.57
N TYR A 300 -23.06 12.99 -18.11
CA TYR A 300 -21.81 12.62 -18.77
C TYR A 300 -21.83 12.93 -20.28
N ASN A 301 -20.67 13.25 -20.84
CA ASN A 301 -20.46 13.46 -22.28
C ASN A 301 -20.21 12.12 -22.99
N ALA A 302 -21.30 11.37 -23.27
CA ALA A 302 -21.24 10.02 -23.81
C ALA A 302 -21.84 9.88 -25.22
N TRP A 303 -21.29 8.98 -26.03
CA TRP A 303 -21.79 8.63 -27.36
C TRP A 303 -21.64 7.14 -27.65
N ALA A 304 -22.58 6.59 -28.40
CA ALA A 304 -22.51 5.21 -28.87
C ALA A 304 -21.65 5.11 -30.14
N GLN A 305 -20.86 4.06 -30.24
CA GLN A 305 -20.32 3.63 -31.51
C GLN A 305 -21.40 2.92 -32.31
N GLY A 306 -21.42 3.13 -33.62
CA GLY A 306 -22.36 2.44 -34.51
C GLY A 306 -22.26 0.92 -34.44
N ASP A 307 -23.33 0.26 -34.86
CA ASP A 307 -23.45 -1.20 -34.85
C ASP A 307 -22.40 -1.87 -35.76
N GLY A 308 -22.00 -3.10 -35.43
CA GLY A 308 -21.08 -3.92 -36.24
C GLY A 308 -19.77 -4.33 -35.57
N ILE A 309 -19.61 -4.08 -34.26
CA ILE A 309 -18.47 -4.54 -33.47
C ILE A 309 -18.76 -5.93 -32.90
N GLN A 310 -17.85 -6.87 -33.10
CA GLN A 310 -17.92 -8.19 -32.46
C GLN A 310 -17.12 -8.16 -31.15
N ILE A 311 -17.80 -8.39 -30.03
CA ILE A 311 -17.23 -8.40 -28.67
C ILE A 311 -17.27 -9.83 -28.14
N GLU A 312 -16.09 -10.43 -27.97
CA GLU A 312 -15.98 -11.81 -27.49
C GLU A 312 -16.15 -11.95 -25.98
N SER A 313 -16.03 -10.87 -25.21
CA SER A 313 -16.06 -10.94 -23.75
C SER A 313 -17.48 -10.99 -23.16
N GLU A 314 -17.64 -11.76 -22.08
CA GLU A 314 -18.88 -11.79 -21.29
C GLU A 314 -19.00 -10.59 -20.35
N GLY A 315 -17.87 -10.12 -19.80
CA GLY A 315 -17.80 -9.01 -18.84
C GLY A 315 -17.83 -7.62 -19.48
N THR A 316 -18.27 -6.62 -18.71
CA THR A 316 -18.23 -5.20 -19.13
C THR A 316 -16.93 -4.58 -18.69
N PHE A 317 -16.20 -3.96 -19.62
CA PHE A 317 -14.89 -3.35 -19.38
C PHE A 317 -14.97 -1.84 -19.57
N ILE A 318 -14.27 -1.09 -18.74
CA ILE A 318 -14.18 0.35 -18.81
C ILE A 318 -12.72 0.74 -18.90
N ALA A 319 -12.26 0.98 -20.12
CA ALA A 319 -10.91 1.43 -20.41
C ALA A 319 -10.83 2.95 -20.27
N SER A 320 -9.80 3.47 -19.60
CA SER A 320 -9.66 4.92 -19.40
C SER A 320 -8.21 5.37 -19.43
N ARG A 321 -8.00 6.64 -19.77
CA ARG A 321 -6.71 7.32 -19.54
C ARG A 321 -6.49 7.50 -18.04
N ARG A 322 -5.23 7.61 -17.61
CA ARG A 322 -4.87 7.77 -16.19
C ARG A 322 -5.61 8.91 -15.50
N GLU A 323 -5.74 10.05 -16.17
CA GLU A 323 -6.44 11.25 -15.70
C GLU A 323 -7.94 10.98 -15.45
N MET A 324 -8.50 9.93 -16.04
CA MET A 324 -9.93 9.60 -16.06
C MET A 324 -10.25 8.33 -15.26
N ALA A 325 -9.26 7.78 -14.56
CA ALA A 325 -9.38 6.53 -13.80
C ALA A 325 -10.52 6.59 -12.75
N GLU A 326 -10.68 7.76 -12.11
CA GLU A 326 -11.73 7.95 -11.11
C GLU A 326 -13.12 7.95 -11.74
N THR A 327 -13.29 8.67 -12.84
CA THR A 327 -14.52 8.68 -13.64
C THR A 327 -14.85 7.27 -14.15
N ALA A 328 -13.86 6.49 -14.58
CA ALA A 328 -14.05 5.11 -15.01
C ALA A 328 -14.58 4.19 -13.90
N VAL A 329 -14.10 4.37 -12.67
CA VAL A 329 -14.60 3.62 -11.50
C VAL A 329 -16.00 4.08 -11.10
N LEU A 330 -16.31 5.37 -11.20
CA LEU A 330 -17.68 5.85 -10.98
C LEU A 330 -18.64 5.25 -12.02
N LEU A 331 -18.21 5.17 -13.28
CA LEU A 331 -18.95 4.51 -14.35
C LEU A 331 -19.11 3.02 -14.08
N SER A 332 -18.11 2.31 -13.54
CA SER A 332 -18.25 0.89 -13.23
C SER A 332 -19.33 0.66 -12.18
N ALA A 333 -19.34 1.46 -11.11
CA ALA A 333 -20.40 1.44 -10.10
C ALA A 333 -21.79 1.75 -10.70
N LEU A 334 -21.88 2.77 -11.55
CA LEU A 334 -23.13 3.16 -12.21
C LEU A 334 -23.67 2.05 -13.13
N LEU A 335 -22.78 1.38 -13.85
CA LEU A 335 -23.08 0.32 -14.81
C LEU A 335 -23.13 -1.07 -14.17
N ARG A 336 -22.94 -1.17 -12.85
CA ARG A 336 -22.84 -2.43 -12.09
C ARG A 336 -21.78 -3.40 -12.65
N ALA A 337 -20.71 -2.84 -13.22
CA ALA A 337 -19.49 -3.58 -13.48
C ALA A 337 -18.64 -3.56 -12.21
N GLY A 338 -18.00 -4.68 -11.87
CA GLY A 338 -17.03 -4.72 -10.78
C GLY A 338 -15.92 -3.68 -11.00
N PRO A 339 -15.41 -3.01 -9.95
CA PRO A 339 -14.34 -2.02 -10.08
C PRO A 339 -13.06 -2.58 -10.71
N GLU A 340 -12.83 -3.89 -10.63
CA GLU A 340 -11.75 -4.62 -11.29
C GLU A 340 -11.81 -4.58 -12.83
N PHE A 341 -12.97 -4.24 -13.40
CA PHE A 341 -13.14 -4.09 -14.85
C PHE A 341 -12.96 -2.65 -15.34
N ALA A 342 -12.71 -1.69 -14.42
CA ALA A 342 -12.20 -0.37 -14.77
C ALA A 342 -10.67 -0.45 -14.90
N ILE A 343 -10.19 -0.45 -16.13
CA ILE A 343 -8.79 -0.62 -16.47
C ILE A 343 -8.21 0.67 -17.03
N LEU A 344 -6.93 0.90 -16.77
CA LEU A 344 -6.19 1.90 -17.53
C LEU A 344 -5.74 1.31 -18.85
N ASP A 345 -6.05 2.01 -19.92
CA ASP A 345 -5.60 1.67 -21.26
C ASP A 345 -4.94 2.91 -21.88
N PRO A 346 -3.61 2.90 -22.06
CA PRO A 346 -2.89 4.02 -22.65
C PRO A 346 -3.22 4.23 -24.14
N GLU A 347 -3.84 3.24 -24.81
CA GLU A 347 -4.27 3.31 -26.21
C GLU A 347 -5.76 3.65 -26.37
N VAL A 348 -6.43 4.17 -25.33
CA VAL A 348 -7.77 4.76 -25.50
C VAL A 348 -7.70 5.75 -26.67
N GLU A 349 -8.32 5.36 -27.79
CA GLU A 349 -8.15 5.93 -29.14
C GLU A 349 -7.89 7.45 -29.13
N GLU A 350 -6.96 7.92 -29.96
CA GLU A 350 -6.66 9.36 -30.10
C GLU A 350 -7.96 10.19 -30.16
N GLY A 351 -8.19 10.99 -29.10
CA GLY A 351 -9.39 11.82 -28.98
C GLY A 351 -10.54 11.25 -28.14
N ARG A 352 -10.35 10.14 -27.41
CA ARG A 352 -11.29 9.63 -26.40
C ARG A 352 -10.67 9.65 -25.00
N ASP A 353 -11.53 9.73 -23.98
CA ASP A 353 -11.09 9.83 -22.59
C ASP A 353 -11.42 8.53 -21.82
N ILE A 354 -12.54 7.89 -22.17
CA ILE A 354 -13.01 6.61 -21.62
C ILE A 354 -13.72 5.80 -22.72
N VAL A 355 -13.50 4.49 -22.76
CA VAL A 355 -14.24 3.53 -23.60
C VAL A 355 -14.92 2.50 -22.72
N VAL A 356 -16.25 2.44 -22.79
CA VAL A 356 -17.10 1.45 -22.13
C VAL A 356 -17.45 0.35 -23.14
N THR A 357 -16.94 -0.84 -22.92
CA THR A 357 -17.20 -2.04 -23.73
C THR A 357 -18.17 -2.93 -22.97
N LEU A 358 -19.44 -2.92 -23.40
CA LEU A 358 -20.51 -3.70 -22.77
C LEU A 358 -20.38 -5.17 -23.17
N GLY A 359 -20.13 -6.03 -22.18
CA GLY A 359 -20.04 -7.46 -22.39
C GLY A 359 -21.39 -8.10 -22.73
N ARG A 360 -21.35 -9.32 -23.27
CA ARG A 360 -22.57 -10.04 -23.67
C ARG A 360 -23.56 -10.24 -22.51
N SER A 361 -23.07 -10.40 -21.29
CA SER A 361 -23.87 -10.55 -20.07
C SER A 361 -24.42 -9.23 -19.47
N PHE A 362 -24.12 -8.07 -20.06
CA PHE A 362 -24.50 -6.77 -19.50
C PHE A 362 -26.03 -6.61 -19.36
N VAL A 363 -26.48 -6.17 -18.20
CA VAL A 363 -27.89 -5.88 -17.93
C VAL A 363 -28.02 -4.42 -17.55
N MET A 364 -28.95 -3.71 -18.22
CA MET A 364 -29.20 -2.31 -17.94
C MET A 364 -29.55 -2.08 -16.46
N PRO A 365 -28.90 -1.09 -15.81
CA PRO A 365 -29.32 -0.63 -14.49
C PRO A 365 -30.76 -0.09 -14.56
N ARG A 366 -31.62 -0.52 -13.62
CA ARG A 366 -32.97 0.03 -13.46
C ARG A 366 -32.95 1.40 -12.79
#